data_AF-T1J3X3-F1
#
_entry.id   AF-T1J3X3-F1
#
_cell.length_a   1.000
_cell.length_b   1.000
_cell.length_c   1.000
_cell.angle_alpha   90.00
_cell.angle_beta   90.00
_cell.angle_gamma   90.00
#
_symmetry.space_group_name_H-M   'P 1'
#
loop_
_entity.id
_entity.type
_entity.pdbx_description
1 polymer ?
#
loop_
_entity_poly.entity_id
_entity_poly.type
_entity_poly.pdbx_seq_one_letter_code
_entity_poly.pdbx_strand_id
1 'polypeptide(L)'
;MKTGNLVLDTLFPRKMPNFRTPMSRKLVGGIYIYRRNIVPNQYKYEKTQNPRKIEDCNLTFGDENSISEKQIIVREKDEKMEQFNFTYTKEDEKTEEEFNFTCTTKKEAQNDNEDATDDQCILVEEIDNEKNIVMSGYYKKGKKFGTWWFNSQDGSALIGELDSDGKLNGLNIAYLYPDRWTALVGLFEDGLMIKAKLARVSKITRNVPEFYFVPSSAEYKYDISSHDCISSDPLLPDPYEEERVHVKQSKIMGADEGLFSKLDLGPGVIVSFYNGVRLGNDEVDARSWDENGYTMIVNEHEVLDVPPELVDTRRYCATLGHKINHSFQPNCVTELFTHPRFGRTVAVRTKQSIKKGEELTINYGYGLRINSEEMDVPDWYRRQLELFVNS
;
A
#
# COMPACT_ATOMS: atom_id res chain seq x y z
N MET A 1 -31.52 8.68 -53.48
CA MET A 1 -32.87 9.07 -53.04
C MET A 1 -33.19 8.21 -51.81
N LYS A 2 -33.13 8.70 -50.56
CA LYS A 2 -34.25 9.29 -49.76
C LYS A 2 -35.56 8.53 -50.03
N THR A 3 -36.23 7.86 -49.10
CA THR A 3 -36.68 8.12 -47.71
C THR A 3 -37.18 6.78 -47.12
N GLY A 4 -37.30 6.45 -45.84
CA GLY A 4 -37.54 7.20 -44.61
C GLY A 4 -38.75 6.60 -43.84
N ASN A 5 -38.62 6.50 -42.51
CA ASN A 5 -39.61 6.32 -41.42
C ASN A 5 -39.58 4.95 -40.70
N LEU A 6 -39.07 4.81 -39.47
CA LEU A 6 -39.44 5.37 -38.13
C LEU A 6 -40.79 4.89 -37.60
N VAL A 7 -40.73 4.13 -36.50
CA VAL A 7 -41.75 4.10 -35.44
C VAL A 7 -41.03 4.27 -34.09
N LEU A 8 -41.48 5.32 -33.38
CA LEU A 8 -41.17 5.74 -32.02
C LEU A 8 -42.15 5.07 -31.05
N ASP A 9 -41.69 4.79 -29.83
CA ASP A 9 -42.45 4.92 -28.58
C ASP A 9 -41.45 5.00 -27.42
N THR A 10 -41.06 6.20 -26.96
CA THR A 10 -41.68 7.09 -25.95
C THR A 10 -41.72 6.53 -24.53
N LEU A 11 -41.02 7.23 -23.60
CA LEU A 11 -41.56 7.76 -22.33
C LEU A 11 -40.45 8.47 -21.52
N PHE A 12 -40.46 9.80 -21.54
CA PHE A 12 -39.95 10.66 -20.47
C PHE A 12 -41.12 11.00 -19.53
N PRO A 13 -40.88 11.27 -18.23
CA PRO A 13 -40.88 12.69 -17.84
C PRO A 13 -39.91 13.10 -16.71
N ARG A 14 -39.35 14.31 -16.91
CA ARG A 14 -39.29 15.47 -15.98
C ARG A 14 -38.26 15.55 -14.84
N LYS A 15 -37.47 16.61 -15.01
CA LYS A 15 -37.16 17.74 -14.09
C LYS A 15 -36.09 17.56 -12.99
N MET A 16 -35.03 18.35 -13.17
CA MET A 16 -34.16 18.88 -12.11
C MET A 16 -34.94 19.53 -10.96
N PRO A 17 -34.30 19.64 -9.79
CA PRO A 17 -34.18 20.95 -9.16
C PRO A 17 -32.71 21.32 -8.87
N ASN A 18 -32.39 22.57 -9.24
CA ASN A 18 -31.35 23.37 -8.61
C ASN A 18 -31.68 23.58 -7.13
N PHE A 19 -30.69 23.49 -6.24
CA PHE A 19 -30.64 24.31 -5.02
C PHE A 19 -29.19 24.64 -4.67
N ARG A 20 -28.86 25.94 -4.70
CA ARG A 20 -27.71 26.53 -4.03
C ARG A 20 -28.10 26.89 -2.59
N THR A 21 -27.15 26.62 -1.67
CA THR A 21 -26.86 27.30 -0.39
C THR A 21 -27.87 27.26 0.76
N PRO A 22 -27.46 27.57 2.01
CA PRO A 22 -26.27 27.15 2.76
C PRO A 22 -26.70 26.56 4.12
N MET A 23 -25.99 25.61 4.72
CA MET A 23 -26.25 25.33 6.15
C MET A 23 -25.02 24.84 6.90
N SER A 24 -24.71 25.63 7.91
CA SER A 24 -23.81 25.40 9.02
C SER A 24 -23.89 23.98 9.56
N ARG A 25 -22.73 23.33 9.70
CA ARG A 25 -22.63 22.14 10.55
C ARG A 25 -22.24 22.58 11.95
N LYS A 26 -23.26 22.71 12.79
CA LYS A 26 -23.11 22.56 14.24
C LYS A 26 -22.81 21.09 14.49
N LEU A 27 -21.60 20.79 14.94
CA LEU A 27 -21.18 19.45 15.32
C LEU A 27 -21.97 19.03 16.56
N VAL A 28 -22.84 18.02 16.44
CA VAL A 28 -23.35 17.24 17.58
C VAL A 28 -23.23 15.78 17.18
N GLY A 29 -22.52 15.01 18.01
CA GLY A 29 -22.01 13.69 17.72
C GLY A 29 -23.07 12.67 17.29
N GLY A 30 -22.64 11.77 16.40
CA GLY A 30 -23.38 10.58 15.98
C GLY A 30 -22.43 9.55 15.40
N ILE A 31 -22.33 8.41 16.06
CA ILE A 31 -21.57 7.22 15.64
C ILE A 31 -22.34 6.52 14.51
N TYR A 32 -21.67 6.18 13.41
CA TYR A 32 -22.20 5.25 12.40
C TYR A 32 -21.79 3.83 12.76
N ILE A 33 -22.77 2.95 13.00
CA ILE A 33 -22.58 1.50 13.15
C ILE A 33 -22.94 0.85 11.81
N TYR A 34 -21.98 0.21 11.15
CA TYR A 34 -22.27 -0.73 10.07
C TYR A 34 -22.48 -2.13 10.66
N ARG A 35 -23.69 -2.66 10.52
CA ARG A 35 -24.02 -4.05 10.87
C ARG A 35 -23.99 -4.88 9.59
N ARG A 36 -23.02 -5.78 9.44
CA ARG A 36 -23.11 -6.88 8.45
C ARG A 36 -23.87 -8.01 9.13
N ASN A 37 -25.03 -8.37 8.55
CA ASN A 37 -25.95 -9.36 9.10
C ASN A 37 -25.29 -10.73 9.24
N ILE A 38 -25.16 -11.20 10.47
CA ILE A 38 -25.27 -12.60 10.83
C ILE A 38 -26.31 -12.63 11.96
N VAL A 39 -27.47 -13.25 11.71
CA VAL A 39 -28.52 -13.55 12.70
C VAL A 39 -28.15 -14.92 13.28
N PRO A 40 -28.37 -15.27 14.58
CA PRO A 40 -29.52 -14.86 15.38
C PRO A 40 -29.34 -14.61 16.90
N ASN A 41 -30.40 -13.99 17.43
CA ASN A 41 -30.96 -14.08 18.79
C ASN A 41 -30.69 -12.97 19.83
N GLN A 42 -31.74 -12.82 20.64
CA GLN A 42 -32.16 -11.72 21.51
C GLN A 42 -31.19 -11.48 22.67
N TYR A 43 -31.14 -10.26 23.23
CA TYR A 43 -31.72 -9.85 24.51
C TYR A 43 -31.42 -8.34 24.75
N LYS A 44 -32.35 -7.63 25.41
CA LYS A 44 -32.23 -6.22 25.87
C LYS A 44 -31.46 -6.19 27.21
N TYR A 45 -30.88 -5.05 27.61
CA TYR A 45 -31.11 -4.37 28.91
C TYR A 45 -30.21 -3.13 29.13
N GLU A 46 -30.56 -2.38 30.18
CA GLU A 46 -30.46 -0.93 30.40
C GLU A 46 -29.13 -0.40 30.98
N LYS A 47 -29.00 0.93 30.98
CA LYS A 47 -27.81 1.73 31.27
C LYS A 47 -27.92 2.38 32.66
N THR A 48 -26.85 2.36 33.47
CA THR A 48 -26.68 3.25 34.65
C THR A 48 -25.24 3.76 34.78
N GLN A 49 -25.10 4.89 35.49
CA GLN A 49 -24.08 5.94 35.33
C GLN A 49 -22.97 5.99 36.41
N ASN A 50 -21.88 6.68 36.02
CA ASN A 50 -20.94 7.58 36.76
C ASN A 50 -19.54 7.08 37.25
N PRO A 51 -18.45 7.82 36.93
CA PRO A 51 -17.07 7.53 37.36
C PRO A 51 -16.55 8.47 38.48
N ARG A 52 -15.40 8.12 39.10
CA ARG A 52 -14.56 9.04 39.92
C ARG A 52 -13.07 8.88 39.59
N LYS A 53 -12.36 10.02 39.59
CA LYS A 53 -10.93 10.27 39.29
C LYS A 53 -9.99 9.98 40.48
N ILE A 54 -8.72 9.64 40.20
CA ILE A 54 -7.46 9.91 40.98
C ILE A 54 -6.30 9.82 39.95
N GLU A 55 -5.48 10.84 39.59
CA GLU A 55 -4.38 11.60 40.26
C GLU A 55 -3.01 10.87 40.42
N ASP A 56 -2.10 11.22 39.50
CA ASP A 56 -0.63 11.43 39.50
C ASP A 56 0.39 10.45 40.11
N CYS A 57 1.44 10.13 39.31
CA CYS A 57 2.86 9.99 39.72
C CYS A 57 3.81 10.04 38.49
N ASN A 58 4.90 10.83 38.60
CA ASN A 58 5.93 11.16 37.59
C ASN A 58 7.02 10.08 37.41
N LEU A 59 7.70 10.03 36.25
CA LEU A 59 9.13 9.69 36.01
C LEU A 59 9.51 9.71 34.49
N THR A 60 10.79 9.90 34.17
CA THR A 60 11.35 10.64 33.00
C THR A 60 12.24 9.82 32.00
N PHE A 61 12.59 10.35 30.78
CA PHE A 61 13.91 10.35 30.01
C PHE A 61 13.90 10.77 28.49
N GLY A 62 14.87 11.64 28.03
CA GLY A 62 15.20 12.58 26.87
C GLY A 62 15.22 12.35 25.31
N ASP A 63 14.69 13.34 24.54
CA ASP A 63 14.73 13.83 23.11
C ASP A 63 14.62 12.93 21.84
N GLU A 64 14.40 13.42 20.59
CA GLU A 64 13.27 14.15 19.93
C GLU A 64 13.44 14.15 18.37
N ASN A 65 12.31 14.21 17.61
CA ASN A 65 12.06 14.79 16.25
C ASN A 65 11.19 13.95 15.28
N SER A 66 9.86 14.15 15.31
CA SER A 66 8.97 14.50 14.18
C SER A 66 7.50 14.23 14.55
N ILE A 67 6.68 15.26 14.33
CA ILE A 67 5.33 15.45 14.90
C ILE A 67 4.30 14.73 14.03
N SER A 68 3.59 13.73 14.57
CA SER A 68 2.30 13.28 14.04
C SER A 68 1.46 12.65 15.15
N GLU A 69 0.26 13.20 15.40
CA GLU A 69 -0.72 12.61 16.34
C GLU A 69 -1.02 11.16 15.90
N LYS A 70 -0.55 10.18 16.68
CA LYS A 70 -0.81 8.76 16.46
C LYS A 70 -1.94 8.28 17.36
N GLN A 71 -2.96 7.65 16.79
CA GLN A 71 -4.01 6.98 17.56
C GLN A 71 -3.68 5.49 17.69
N ILE A 72 -3.81 4.93 18.90
CA ILE A 72 -3.73 3.48 19.13
C ILE A 72 -5.16 2.98 19.36
N ILE A 73 -5.60 1.98 18.58
CA ILE A 73 -6.90 1.33 18.80
C ILE A 73 -6.63 -0.09 19.27
N VAL A 74 -7.04 -0.41 20.50
CA VAL A 74 -7.08 -1.79 20.99
C VAL A 74 -8.47 -2.34 20.71
N ARG A 75 -8.58 -3.44 19.93
CA ARG A 75 -9.85 -4.10 19.65
C ARG A 75 -10.02 -5.36 20.49
N GLU A 76 -11.05 -5.37 21.32
CA GLU A 76 -11.53 -6.59 21.98
C GLU A 76 -12.69 -7.24 21.22
N LYS A 77 -12.73 -8.57 21.29
CA LYS A 77 -13.94 -9.35 21.09
C LYS A 77 -14.71 -9.35 22.43
N ASP A 78 -15.91 -8.78 22.40
CA ASP A 78 -17.01 -8.84 23.39
C ASP A 78 -16.70 -8.63 24.89
N GLU A 79 -17.31 -7.59 25.44
CA GLU A 79 -17.56 -7.25 26.87
C GLU A 79 -16.62 -6.21 27.56
N LYS A 80 -17.26 -5.04 27.84
CA LYS A 80 -16.94 -3.89 28.71
C LYS A 80 -15.57 -3.18 28.56
N MET A 81 -15.61 -1.99 27.95
CA MET A 81 -14.52 -1.00 27.96
C MET A 81 -14.35 -0.36 29.34
N GLU A 82 -13.15 -0.44 29.90
CA GLU A 82 -12.68 0.46 30.96
C GLU A 82 -11.46 1.25 30.44
N GLN A 83 -11.45 2.55 30.71
CA GLN A 83 -10.51 3.52 30.13
C GLN A 83 -9.43 3.83 31.17
N PHE A 84 -8.16 3.62 30.83
CA PHE A 84 -7.02 4.00 31.67
C PHE A 84 -6.07 4.90 30.89
N ASN A 85 -5.62 5.98 31.52
CA ASN A 85 -4.68 6.95 30.95
C ASN A 85 -3.26 6.63 31.43
N PHE A 86 -2.27 6.69 30.54
CA PHE A 86 -0.85 6.66 30.91
C PHE A 86 -0.15 7.85 30.27
N THR A 87 0.72 8.51 31.04
CA THR A 87 1.54 9.66 30.62
C THR A 87 3.02 9.26 30.65
N TYR A 88 3.81 9.71 29.68
CA TYR A 88 5.27 9.51 29.65
C TYR A 88 5.97 10.87 29.56
N THR A 89 7.01 11.09 30.35
CA THR A 89 7.84 12.31 30.29
C THR A 89 9.28 11.97 29.93
N LYS A 90 9.96 12.83 29.16
CA LYS A 90 11.41 12.79 28.92
C LYS A 90 12.09 13.85 29.81
N GLU A 91 13.16 13.54 30.58
CA GLU A 91 14.03 14.58 31.18
C GLU A 91 15.19 14.90 30.24
N ASP A 92 15.32 16.21 29.99
CA ASP A 92 16.39 17.01 29.37
C ASP A 92 16.65 16.77 27.86
N GLU A 93 16.56 17.74 26.92
CA GLU A 93 16.37 19.20 26.96
C GLU A 93 15.52 19.71 25.76
N LYS A 94 14.44 20.46 26.07
CA LYS A 94 13.79 21.53 25.25
C LYS A 94 13.34 21.20 23.81
N THR A 95 12.28 20.41 23.69
CA THR A 95 10.97 20.87 23.19
C THR A 95 9.86 19.96 23.75
N GLU A 96 8.65 20.48 23.97
CA GLU A 96 7.54 19.73 24.58
C GLU A 96 6.50 19.41 23.51
N GLU A 97 6.30 18.11 23.21
CA GLU A 97 5.09 17.62 22.54
C GLU A 97 4.49 16.42 23.30
N GLU A 98 3.22 16.57 23.71
CA GLU A 98 2.42 15.54 24.36
C GLU A 98 1.89 14.51 23.33
N PHE A 99 2.28 13.24 23.48
CA PHE A 99 1.61 12.13 22.78
C PHE A 99 0.81 11.28 23.77
N ASN A 100 -0.51 11.29 23.61
CA ASN A 100 -1.44 10.50 24.42
C ASN A 100 -1.63 9.10 23.83
N PHE A 101 -1.21 8.05 24.53
CA PHE A 101 -1.46 6.66 24.16
C PHE A 101 -2.53 6.04 25.06
N THR A 102 -3.51 5.35 24.47
CA THR A 102 -4.54 4.61 25.22
C THR A 102 -4.30 3.11 25.08
N CYS A 103 -4.00 2.44 26.20
CA CYS A 103 -3.88 0.98 26.28
C CYS A 103 -5.07 0.43 27.08
N THR A 104 -5.78 -0.57 26.54
CA THR A 104 -6.88 -1.27 27.22
C THR A 104 -6.49 -2.73 27.43
N THR A 105 -6.58 -3.23 28.67
CA THR A 105 -6.26 -4.61 29.03
C THR A 105 -7.53 -5.44 29.20
N LYS A 106 -7.51 -6.71 28.76
CA LYS A 106 -8.55 -7.70 29.11
C LYS A 106 -7.99 -8.78 30.02
N LYS A 107 -8.71 -9.04 31.12
CA LYS A 107 -8.59 -10.30 31.88
C LYS A 107 -9.23 -11.42 31.05
N GLU A 108 -8.47 -12.44 30.66
CA GLU A 108 -9.09 -13.73 30.35
C GLU A 108 -9.60 -14.34 31.66
N ALA A 109 -10.91 -14.48 31.78
CA ALA A 109 -11.51 -15.24 32.88
C ALA A 109 -11.25 -16.74 32.63
N GLN A 110 -10.11 -17.24 33.12
CA GLN A 110 -10.00 -18.65 33.46
C GLN A 110 -10.65 -18.84 34.83
N ASN A 111 -11.58 -19.80 34.89
CA ASN A 111 -12.29 -20.19 36.11
C ASN A 111 -11.32 -20.37 37.28
N ASP A 112 -11.77 -19.89 38.42
CA ASP A 112 -11.12 -19.91 39.72
C ASP A 112 -10.44 -21.25 40.03
N ASN A 113 -9.10 -21.26 40.05
CA ASN A 113 -8.26 -21.72 41.17
C ASN A 113 -6.78 -21.79 40.74
N GLU A 114 -5.92 -21.28 41.63
CA GLU A 114 -4.45 -21.45 41.69
C GLU A 114 -3.59 -20.64 40.70
N ASP A 115 -2.78 -19.74 41.27
CA ASP A 115 -1.61 -19.05 40.69
C ASP A 115 -1.77 -18.41 39.30
N ALA A 116 -2.43 -17.25 39.21
CA ALA A 116 -2.41 -16.39 38.02
C ALA A 116 -1.02 -15.73 37.87
N THR A 117 -0.11 -16.46 37.25
CA THR A 117 1.26 -16.03 36.94
C THR A 117 1.31 -14.85 35.98
N ASP A 118 2.30 -14.00 36.24
CA ASP A 118 2.90 -12.87 35.53
C ASP A 118 3.17 -13.08 34.01
N ASP A 119 2.21 -13.54 33.21
CA ASP A 119 2.46 -14.03 31.84
C ASP A 119 1.47 -13.59 30.74
N GLN A 120 0.62 -12.60 31.01
CA GLN A 120 -0.38 -12.09 30.06
C GLN A 120 0.25 -11.30 28.89
N CYS A 121 -0.25 -11.55 27.67
CA CYS A 121 0.12 -10.84 26.45
C CYS A 121 -1.04 -9.95 25.96
N ILE A 122 -0.76 -8.71 25.56
CA ILE A 122 -1.76 -7.73 25.11
C ILE A 122 -1.53 -7.43 23.63
N LEU A 123 -2.55 -7.58 22.78
CA LEU A 123 -2.48 -7.15 21.38
C LEU A 123 -2.63 -5.62 21.31
N VAL A 124 -1.72 -4.97 20.61
CA VAL A 124 -1.74 -3.53 20.35
C VAL A 124 -1.76 -3.30 18.85
N GLU A 125 -2.62 -2.40 18.39
CA GLU A 125 -2.68 -1.94 17.00
C GLU A 125 -2.48 -0.41 16.96
N GLU A 126 -1.46 0.04 16.23
CA GLU A 126 -1.25 1.45 15.90
C GLU A 126 -2.00 1.74 14.60
N ILE A 127 -2.75 2.86 14.58
CA ILE A 127 -3.48 3.29 13.40
C ILE A 127 -3.01 4.67 12.93
N ASP A 128 -3.11 4.91 11.62
CA ASP A 128 -2.92 6.25 11.05
C ASP A 128 -4.18 7.13 11.16
N ASN A 129 -4.06 8.38 10.67
CA ASN A 129 -5.15 9.35 10.64
C ASN A 129 -6.36 8.91 9.80
N GLU A 130 -6.16 7.96 8.89
CA GLU A 130 -7.19 7.36 8.04
C GLU A 130 -7.80 6.11 8.67
N LYS A 131 -7.36 5.73 9.87
CA LYS A 131 -7.77 4.55 10.65
C LYS A 131 -7.33 3.22 10.05
N ASN A 132 -6.28 3.23 9.21
CA ASN A 132 -5.62 2.01 8.77
C ASN A 132 -4.67 1.52 9.86
N ILE A 133 -4.61 0.21 10.09
CA ILE A 133 -3.65 -0.38 11.04
C ILE A 133 -2.27 -0.34 10.39
N VAL A 134 -1.37 0.52 10.90
CA VAL A 134 0.00 0.66 10.40
C VAL A 134 0.98 -0.27 11.11
N MET A 135 0.69 -0.66 12.35
CA MET A 135 1.50 -1.62 13.08
C MET A 135 0.62 -2.44 14.01
N SER A 136 0.93 -3.72 14.22
CA SER A 136 0.27 -4.52 15.25
C SER A 136 1.17 -5.61 15.82
N GLY A 137 1.02 -5.94 17.09
CA GLY A 137 1.81 -6.97 17.76
C GLY A 137 1.46 -7.10 19.23
N TYR A 138 2.14 -8.01 19.92
CA TYR A 138 1.88 -8.25 21.33
C TYR A 138 2.87 -7.53 22.24
N TYR A 139 2.39 -7.09 23.40
CA TYR A 139 3.21 -6.69 24.53
C TYR A 139 3.11 -7.72 25.65
N LYS A 140 4.24 -8.00 26.31
CA LYS A 140 4.33 -8.80 27.54
C LYS A 140 5.19 -8.05 28.55
N LYS A 141 4.65 -7.75 29.74
CA LYS A 141 5.32 -6.95 30.80
C LYS A 141 5.87 -5.60 30.30
N GLY A 142 5.07 -4.88 29.51
CA GLY A 142 5.45 -3.56 28.97
C GLY A 142 6.50 -3.59 27.85
N LYS A 143 6.94 -4.77 27.39
CA LYS A 143 7.88 -4.92 26.27
C LYS A 143 7.21 -5.57 25.07
N LYS A 144 7.62 -5.17 23.85
CA LYS A 144 7.20 -5.82 22.61
C LYS A 144 7.60 -7.30 22.67
N PHE A 145 6.67 -8.17 22.27
CA PHE A 145 6.78 -9.62 22.38
C PHE A 145 6.20 -10.31 21.15
N GLY A 146 6.83 -11.41 20.73
CA GLY A 146 6.39 -12.23 19.60
C GLY A 146 6.44 -11.50 18.26
N THR A 147 5.59 -11.94 17.32
CA THR A 147 5.53 -11.41 15.97
C THR A 147 4.83 -10.06 15.89
N TRP A 148 5.48 -9.13 15.20
CA TRP A 148 4.98 -7.80 14.87
C TRP A 148 4.75 -7.66 13.37
N TRP A 149 3.72 -6.89 13.02
CA TRP A 149 3.35 -6.54 11.66
C TRP A 149 3.50 -5.05 11.48
N PHE A 150 4.13 -4.64 10.39
CA PHE A 150 4.28 -3.25 9.95
C PHE A 150 3.64 -3.14 8.58
N ASN A 151 2.41 -2.64 8.53
CA ASN A 151 1.65 -2.53 7.28
C ASN A 151 1.98 -1.23 6.56
N SER A 152 2.12 -1.34 5.24
CA SER A 152 2.30 -0.19 4.35
C SER A 152 0.96 0.18 3.71
N GLN A 153 0.84 1.45 3.30
CA GLN A 153 -0.38 1.98 2.66
C GLN A 153 -0.70 1.26 1.34
N ASP A 154 0.31 0.71 0.67
CA ASP A 154 0.14 -0.08 -0.56
C ASP A 154 -0.51 -1.46 -0.35
N GLY A 155 -0.67 -1.88 0.92
CA GLY A 155 -1.25 -3.16 1.35
C GLY A 155 -0.21 -4.23 1.73
N SER A 156 1.07 -3.99 1.47
CA SER A 156 2.15 -4.88 1.89
C SER A 156 2.38 -4.82 3.41
N ALA A 157 3.17 -5.75 3.93
CA ALA A 157 3.61 -5.70 5.32
C ALA A 157 4.99 -6.32 5.50
N LEU A 158 5.76 -5.77 6.44
CA LEU A 158 6.94 -6.42 6.98
C LEU A 158 6.57 -7.08 8.32
N ILE A 159 6.95 -8.34 8.50
CA ILE A 159 6.45 -9.19 9.59
C ILE A 159 7.61 -9.96 10.21
N GLY A 160 7.69 -9.98 11.54
CA GLY A 160 8.68 -10.79 12.23
C GLY A 160 8.76 -10.50 13.71
N GLU A 161 9.57 -11.28 14.41
CA GLU A 161 9.94 -10.96 15.80
C GLU A 161 10.94 -9.81 15.82
N LEU A 162 10.78 -8.91 16.79
CA LEU A 162 11.71 -7.81 17.00
C LEU A 162 12.86 -8.26 17.88
N ASP A 163 14.06 -7.78 17.57
CA ASP A 163 15.24 -7.98 18.41
C ASP A 163 15.21 -7.07 19.66
N SER A 164 16.32 -7.08 20.42
CA SER A 164 16.45 -6.26 21.64
C SER A 164 16.38 -4.76 21.39
N ASP A 165 16.69 -4.31 20.17
CA ASP A 165 16.67 -2.90 19.77
C ASP A 165 15.32 -2.51 19.15
N GLY A 166 14.36 -3.44 19.10
CA GLY A 166 13.05 -3.23 18.52
C GLY A 166 13.04 -3.23 16.99
N LYS A 167 14.07 -3.83 16.37
CA LYS A 167 14.27 -3.91 14.92
C LYS A 167 13.96 -5.30 14.37
N LEU A 168 13.63 -5.37 13.08
CA LEU A 168 13.37 -6.62 12.38
C LEU A 168 14.68 -7.22 11.86
N ASN A 169 15.45 -7.78 12.79
CA ASN A 169 16.70 -8.49 12.54
C ASN A 169 16.50 -9.98 12.77
N GLY A 170 16.72 -10.81 11.74
CA GLY A 170 16.66 -12.26 11.93
C GLY A 170 16.39 -13.07 10.67
N LEU A 171 16.43 -14.40 10.82
CA LEU A 171 16.31 -15.39 9.73
C LEU A 171 14.86 -15.71 9.33
N ASN A 172 13.88 -15.27 10.12
CA ASN A 172 12.46 -15.60 9.97
C ASN A 172 11.61 -14.32 9.81
N ILE A 173 12.16 -13.30 9.16
CA ILE A 173 11.43 -12.08 8.83
C ILE A 173 10.82 -12.25 7.44
N ALA A 174 9.62 -11.73 7.25
CA ALA A 174 8.84 -11.86 6.03
C ALA A 174 8.42 -10.49 5.50
N TYR A 175 8.68 -10.24 4.23
CA TYR A 175 7.92 -9.26 3.46
C TYR A 175 6.71 -9.94 2.84
N LEU A 176 5.51 -9.41 3.09
CA LEU A 176 4.25 -9.86 2.54
C LEU A 176 3.77 -8.87 1.49
N TYR A 177 3.57 -9.34 0.26
CA TYR A 177 3.06 -8.51 -0.83
C TYR A 177 1.59 -8.08 -0.60
N PRO A 178 1.07 -7.11 -1.37
CA PRO A 178 -0.29 -6.58 -1.20
C PRO A 178 -1.44 -7.59 -1.31
N ASP A 179 -1.20 -8.78 -1.89
CA ASP A 179 -2.20 -9.85 -1.94
C ASP A 179 -2.37 -10.61 -0.62
N ARG A 180 -1.54 -10.29 0.39
CA ARG A 180 -1.52 -10.92 1.71
C ARG A 180 -1.29 -12.43 1.65
N TRP A 181 -0.73 -12.92 0.54
CA TRP A 181 -0.54 -14.34 0.26
C TRP A 181 0.89 -14.63 -0.17
N THR A 182 1.44 -13.83 -1.07
CA THR A 182 2.81 -13.96 -1.57
C THR A 182 3.78 -13.32 -0.59
N ALA A 183 4.83 -14.03 -0.20
CA ALA A 183 5.82 -13.54 0.75
C ALA A 183 7.25 -13.84 0.32
N LEU A 184 8.18 -12.99 0.73
CA LEU A 184 9.62 -13.26 0.74
C LEU A 184 10.07 -13.40 2.19
N VAL A 185 10.49 -14.61 2.57
CA VAL A 185 10.83 -14.96 3.94
C VAL A 185 12.30 -15.36 4.05
N GLY A 186 13.02 -14.79 5.01
CA GLY A 186 14.41 -15.14 5.27
C GLY A 186 15.14 -14.16 6.17
N LEU A 187 16.43 -13.94 5.86
CA LEU A 187 17.31 -13.03 6.58
C LEU A 187 17.01 -11.57 6.22
N PHE A 188 16.65 -10.80 7.24
CA PHE A 188 16.55 -9.35 7.17
C PHE A 188 17.43 -8.71 8.23
N GLU A 189 18.00 -7.55 7.90
CA GLU A 189 18.77 -6.70 8.80
C GLU A 189 18.24 -5.27 8.71
N ASP A 190 17.85 -4.70 9.85
CA ASP A 190 17.17 -3.40 9.97
C ASP A 190 15.96 -3.26 9.04
N GLY A 191 15.22 -4.36 8.85
CA GLY A 191 14.10 -4.43 7.92
C GLY A 191 14.48 -4.48 6.44
N LEU A 192 15.76 -4.47 6.08
CA LEU A 192 16.24 -4.68 4.72
C LEU A 192 16.43 -6.17 4.43
N MET A 193 15.95 -6.61 3.27
CA MET A 193 16.01 -8.01 2.85
C MET A 193 17.44 -8.39 2.45
N ILE A 194 18.19 -9.09 3.30
CA ILE A 194 19.54 -9.56 2.95
C ILE A 194 19.46 -10.78 2.06
N LYS A 195 18.59 -11.73 2.42
CA LYS A 195 18.42 -12.99 1.69
C LYS A 195 17.09 -13.66 2.05
N ALA A 196 16.17 -13.74 1.10
CA ALA A 196 14.86 -14.34 1.31
C ALA A 196 14.46 -15.28 0.17
N LYS A 197 13.58 -16.23 0.48
CA LYS A 197 12.98 -17.15 -0.49
C LYS A 197 11.49 -16.90 -0.62
N LEU A 198 10.96 -17.21 -1.79
CA LEU A 198 9.53 -17.14 -2.05
C LEU A 198 8.79 -18.15 -1.16
N ALA A 199 7.77 -17.66 -0.48
CA ALA A 199 6.86 -18.47 0.32
C ALA A 199 5.42 -17.98 0.16
N ARG A 200 4.48 -18.79 0.64
CA ARG A 200 3.05 -18.47 0.71
C ARG A 200 2.53 -18.56 2.13
N VAL A 201 1.63 -17.66 2.51
CA VAL A 201 0.98 -17.69 3.83
C VAL A 201 0.00 -18.85 3.89
N SER A 202 0.36 -19.96 4.53
CA SER A 202 -0.53 -21.11 4.65
C SER A 202 -1.66 -20.89 5.66
N LYS A 203 -1.36 -20.20 6.76
CA LYS A 203 -2.28 -19.97 7.89
C LYS A 203 -1.78 -18.80 8.73
N ILE A 204 -2.68 -18.17 9.48
CA ILE A 204 -2.33 -17.22 10.54
C ILE A 204 -2.92 -17.72 11.85
N THR A 205 -2.07 -18.02 12.82
CA THR A 205 -2.48 -18.49 14.15
C THR A 205 -2.05 -17.45 15.18
N ARG A 206 -3.01 -16.80 15.88
CA ARG A 206 -2.73 -15.80 16.92
C ARG A 206 -1.72 -14.72 16.47
N ASN A 207 -1.99 -14.08 15.34
CA ASN A 207 -1.13 -13.07 14.69
C ASN A 207 0.23 -13.58 14.14
N VAL A 208 0.51 -14.88 14.20
CA VAL A 208 1.75 -15.46 13.64
C VAL A 208 1.43 -16.13 12.30
N PRO A 209 1.98 -15.66 11.18
CA PRO A 209 1.83 -16.32 9.89
C PRO A 209 2.71 -17.57 9.82
N GLU A 210 2.14 -18.66 9.31
CA GLU A 210 2.82 -19.90 8.98
C GLU A 210 3.07 -19.94 7.47
N PHE A 211 4.32 -20.14 7.05
CA PHE A 211 4.71 -20.05 5.64
C PHE A 211 5.00 -21.42 5.02
N TYR A 212 4.56 -21.60 3.77
CA TYR A 212 4.97 -22.68 2.90
C TYR A 212 5.99 -22.14 1.88
N PHE A 213 7.23 -22.61 1.94
CA PHE A 213 8.27 -22.21 0.98
C PHE A 213 8.03 -22.86 -0.38
N VAL A 214 8.10 -22.06 -1.44
CA VAL A 214 7.99 -22.56 -2.81
C VAL A 214 9.26 -23.35 -3.14
N PRO A 215 9.15 -24.65 -3.50
CA PRO A 215 10.32 -25.46 -3.80
C PRO A 215 11.14 -24.88 -4.95
N SER A 216 12.47 -24.93 -4.81
CA SER A 216 13.42 -24.44 -5.83
C SER A 216 13.24 -22.97 -6.21
N SER A 217 12.59 -22.15 -5.37
CA SER A 217 12.52 -20.72 -5.63
C SER A 217 13.91 -20.10 -5.63
N ALA A 218 14.10 -19.08 -6.47
CA ALA A 218 15.26 -18.21 -6.39
C ALA A 218 15.36 -17.53 -5.02
N GLU A 219 16.55 -17.01 -4.74
CA GLU A 219 16.82 -16.17 -3.58
C GLU A 219 16.76 -14.72 -4.01
N TYR A 220 16.10 -13.90 -3.20
CA TYR A 220 15.91 -12.47 -3.41
C TYR A 220 16.66 -11.71 -2.32
N LYS A 221 17.17 -10.53 -2.68
CA LYS A 221 17.85 -9.60 -1.77
C LYS A 221 17.44 -8.18 -2.12
N TYR A 222 17.65 -7.25 -1.20
CA TYR A 222 17.60 -5.83 -1.46
C TYR A 222 18.69 -5.48 -2.48
N ASP A 223 18.26 -4.92 -3.61
CA ASP A 223 19.01 -4.73 -4.84
C ASP A 223 18.50 -3.45 -5.50
N ILE A 224 18.66 -2.33 -4.79
CA ILE A 224 18.32 -1.02 -5.30
C ILE A 224 19.23 -0.67 -6.48
N SER A 225 18.64 -0.15 -7.54
CA SER A 225 19.37 0.32 -8.71
C SER A 225 20.23 1.55 -8.41
N SER A 226 21.24 1.77 -9.25
CA SER A 226 22.06 2.98 -9.30
C SER A 226 21.80 3.75 -10.60
N HIS A 227 22.61 4.77 -10.86
CA HIS A 227 22.64 5.51 -12.12
C HIS A 227 22.98 4.61 -13.33
N ASP A 228 23.85 3.62 -13.13
CA ASP A 228 24.45 2.79 -14.18
C ASP A 228 24.10 1.29 -14.10
N CYS A 229 23.43 0.85 -13.03
CA CYS A 229 23.06 -0.55 -12.81
C CYS A 229 21.58 -0.68 -12.44
N ILE A 230 20.80 -1.30 -13.31
CA ILE A 230 19.35 -1.49 -13.08
C ILE A 230 19.03 -2.54 -12.01
N SER A 231 19.89 -3.56 -11.86
CA SER A 231 19.75 -4.69 -10.94
C SER A 231 20.98 -5.58 -11.06
N SER A 232 21.40 -6.22 -9.96
CA SER A 232 22.42 -7.26 -10.01
C SER A 232 21.93 -8.58 -10.62
N ASP A 233 20.61 -8.79 -10.69
CA ASP A 233 19.97 -10.00 -11.23
C ASP A 233 18.84 -9.63 -12.23
N PRO A 234 19.16 -9.02 -13.39
CA PRO A 234 18.17 -8.41 -14.29
C PRO A 234 17.20 -9.41 -14.92
N LEU A 235 17.55 -10.70 -14.93
CA LEU A 235 16.73 -11.80 -15.45
C LEU A 235 16.00 -12.60 -14.37
N LEU A 236 16.06 -12.18 -13.10
CA LEU A 236 15.29 -12.77 -12.02
C LEU A 236 13.95 -12.03 -11.91
N PRO A 237 12.81 -12.60 -12.35
CA PRO A 237 11.52 -11.92 -12.29
C PRO A 237 11.07 -11.67 -10.87
N ASP A 238 10.25 -10.63 -10.66
CA ASP A 238 9.51 -10.49 -9.42
C ASP A 238 8.40 -11.56 -9.33
N PRO A 239 8.33 -12.34 -8.23
CA PRO A 239 7.42 -13.48 -8.14
C PRO A 239 5.95 -13.08 -7.97
N TYR A 240 5.66 -11.85 -7.54
CA TYR A 240 4.30 -11.33 -7.44
C TYR A 240 3.83 -10.84 -8.81
N GLU A 241 4.67 -10.08 -9.52
CA GLU A 241 4.39 -9.59 -10.86
C GLU A 241 4.25 -10.74 -11.87
N GLU A 242 5.11 -11.76 -11.77
CA GLU A 242 5.10 -12.91 -12.68
C GLU A 242 3.76 -13.66 -12.69
N GLU A 243 3.01 -13.67 -11.59
CA GLU A 243 1.69 -14.33 -11.54
C GLU A 243 0.57 -13.49 -12.17
N ARG A 244 0.79 -12.18 -12.31
CA ARG A 244 -0.26 -11.21 -12.64
C ARG A 244 -0.19 -10.71 -14.06
N VAL A 245 1.01 -10.57 -14.61
CA VAL A 245 1.18 -9.95 -15.93
C VAL A 245 2.12 -10.71 -16.84
N HIS A 246 2.02 -10.43 -18.13
CA HIS A 246 3.01 -10.79 -19.13
C HIS A 246 3.03 -9.80 -20.29
N VAL A 247 4.14 -9.84 -21.02
CA VAL A 247 4.35 -9.04 -22.21
C VAL A 247 3.92 -9.82 -23.46
N LYS A 248 3.21 -9.14 -24.36
CA LYS A 248 2.81 -9.62 -25.70
C LYS A 248 2.77 -8.45 -26.68
N GLN A 249 2.56 -8.72 -27.96
CA GLN A 249 2.23 -7.67 -28.92
C GLN A 249 1.01 -6.86 -28.46
N SER A 250 1.14 -5.53 -28.45
CA SER A 250 0.08 -4.59 -28.10
C SER A 250 -1.08 -4.67 -29.10
N LYS A 251 -2.30 -4.39 -28.63
CA LYS A 251 -3.49 -4.19 -29.48
C LYS A 251 -3.61 -2.74 -29.94
N ILE A 252 -2.80 -1.83 -29.40
CA ILE A 252 -2.76 -0.42 -29.78
C ILE A 252 -1.97 -0.30 -31.09
N MET A 253 -2.60 0.32 -32.09
CA MET A 253 -1.98 0.48 -33.40
C MET A 253 -0.70 1.33 -33.31
N GLY A 254 0.40 0.80 -33.85
CA GLY A 254 1.70 1.46 -33.82
C GLY A 254 2.48 1.30 -32.52
N ALA A 255 1.92 0.62 -31.52
CA ALA A 255 2.68 0.14 -30.36
C ALA A 255 3.23 -1.27 -30.64
N ASP A 256 4.45 -1.52 -30.18
CA ASP A 256 5.11 -2.81 -30.31
C ASP A 256 4.57 -3.78 -29.26
N GLU A 257 5.24 -3.87 -28.11
CA GLU A 257 4.80 -4.70 -27.00
C GLU A 257 3.83 -3.95 -26.08
N GLY A 258 3.07 -4.71 -25.30
CA GLY A 258 2.18 -4.22 -24.25
C GLY A 258 2.15 -5.17 -23.06
N LEU A 259 1.71 -4.67 -21.92
CA LEU A 259 1.54 -5.43 -20.69
C LEU A 259 0.10 -5.94 -20.59
N PHE A 260 -0.08 -7.23 -20.32
CA PHE A 260 -1.40 -7.88 -20.28
C PHE A 260 -1.63 -8.60 -18.96
N SER A 261 -2.88 -8.64 -18.50
CA SER A 261 -3.24 -9.39 -17.30
C SER A 261 -3.29 -10.90 -17.54
N LYS A 262 -2.75 -11.69 -16.62
CA LYS A 262 -2.87 -13.15 -16.56
C LYS A 262 -4.14 -13.62 -15.84
N LEU A 263 -4.79 -12.73 -15.10
CA LEU A 263 -5.88 -13.03 -14.17
C LEU A 263 -7.09 -12.11 -14.40
N ASP A 264 -8.26 -12.53 -13.92
CA ASP A 264 -9.36 -11.59 -13.69
C ASP A 264 -9.06 -10.85 -12.38
N LEU A 265 -9.05 -9.51 -12.42
CA LEU A 265 -8.65 -8.67 -11.31
C LEU A 265 -9.75 -7.66 -10.96
N GLY A 266 -9.90 -7.38 -9.68
CA GLY A 266 -10.73 -6.26 -9.21
C GLY A 266 -10.03 -4.91 -9.36
N PRO A 267 -10.74 -3.80 -9.04
CA PRO A 267 -10.11 -2.50 -8.88
C PRO A 267 -9.18 -2.49 -7.66
N GLY A 268 -8.17 -1.61 -7.68
CA GLY A 268 -7.27 -1.38 -6.58
C GLY A 268 -6.20 -2.47 -6.40
N VAL A 269 -5.90 -3.28 -7.42
CA VAL A 269 -4.91 -4.36 -7.33
C VAL A 269 -3.60 -3.90 -7.95
N ILE A 270 -2.48 -4.07 -7.23
CA ILE A 270 -1.14 -3.91 -7.79
C ILE A 270 -0.86 -5.06 -8.74
N VAL A 271 -0.35 -4.76 -9.94
CA VAL A 271 -0.15 -5.76 -10.99
C VAL A 271 1.27 -5.83 -11.52
N SER A 272 2.02 -4.73 -11.40
CA SER A 272 3.36 -4.62 -11.96
C SER A 272 4.14 -3.53 -11.24
N PHE A 273 5.46 -3.62 -11.30
CA PHE A 273 6.40 -2.67 -10.74
C PHE A 273 7.21 -2.01 -11.86
N TYR A 274 7.62 -0.77 -11.67
CA TYR A 274 8.41 -0.01 -12.61
C TYR A 274 9.75 0.32 -11.97
N ASN A 275 10.74 -0.56 -12.11
CA ASN A 275 12.11 -0.28 -11.70
C ASN A 275 12.99 0.08 -12.91
N GLY A 276 14.02 0.86 -12.65
CA GLY A 276 14.92 1.40 -13.66
C GLY A 276 16.22 1.86 -13.04
N VAL A 277 17.18 2.30 -13.86
CA VAL A 277 18.30 3.11 -13.36
C VAL A 277 17.76 4.42 -12.78
N ARG A 278 18.49 5.01 -11.82
CA ARG A 278 18.06 6.20 -11.09
C ARG A 278 18.81 7.43 -11.59
N LEU A 279 18.08 8.34 -12.25
CA LEU A 279 18.59 9.55 -12.86
C LEU A 279 18.03 10.80 -12.15
N GLY A 280 18.72 11.93 -12.30
CA GLY A 280 18.21 13.23 -11.88
C GLY A 280 17.29 13.85 -12.94
N ASN A 281 16.35 14.70 -12.52
CA ASN A 281 15.46 15.41 -13.46
C ASN A 281 16.26 16.26 -14.48
N ASP A 282 17.30 16.95 -14.04
CA ASP A 282 18.13 17.79 -14.93
C ASP A 282 18.81 16.98 -16.05
N GLU A 283 19.19 15.73 -15.77
CA GLU A 283 19.79 14.84 -16.77
C GLU A 283 18.76 14.39 -17.82
N VAL A 284 17.56 14.04 -17.35
CA VAL A 284 16.43 13.62 -18.21
C VAL A 284 15.92 14.79 -19.05
N ASP A 285 15.93 16.00 -18.51
CA ASP A 285 15.49 17.22 -19.18
C ASP A 285 16.51 17.76 -20.20
N ALA A 286 17.79 17.43 -20.01
CA ALA A 286 18.86 17.84 -20.91
C ALA A 286 18.97 16.98 -22.18
N ARG A 287 18.32 15.81 -22.23
CA ARG A 287 18.39 14.84 -23.34
C ARG A 287 17.15 14.89 -24.25
N SER A 288 17.26 14.26 -25.42
CA SER A 288 16.17 14.24 -26.41
C SER A 288 14.97 13.40 -25.91
N TRP A 289 13.76 13.74 -26.36
CA TRP A 289 12.56 12.94 -26.10
C TRP A 289 12.66 11.50 -26.58
N ASP A 290 13.43 11.25 -27.64
CA ASP A 290 13.66 9.90 -28.17
C ASP A 290 14.41 9.00 -27.16
N GLU A 291 15.10 9.60 -26.19
CA GLU A 291 15.81 8.91 -25.10
C GLU A 291 14.92 8.77 -23.84
N ASN A 292 13.74 9.37 -23.83
CA ASN A 292 12.86 9.48 -22.66
C ASN A 292 11.66 8.52 -22.68
N GLY A 293 11.64 7.57 -23.62
CA GLY A 293 10.50 6.66 -23.85
C GLY A 293 10.13 5.77 -22.66
N TYR A 294 11.06 5.53 -21.73
CA TYR A 294 10.88 4.66 -20.56
C TYR A 294 11.20 5.38 -19.24
N THR A 295 11.03 6.70 -19.21
CA THR A 295 11.19 7.47 -17.97
C THR A 295 9.94 7.41 -17.11
N MET A 296 10.12 7.30 -15.80
CA MET A 296 9.06 7.32 -14.79
C MET A 296 9.50 8.16 -13.60
N ILE A 297 8.80 9.27 -13.36
CA ILE A 297 9.11 10.18 -12.26
C ILE A 297 8.72 9.53 -10.92
N VAL A 298 9.67 9.46 -9.99
CA VAL A 298 9.42 9.00 -8.61
C VAL A 298 9.16 10.19 -7.69
N ASN A 299 9.89 11.30 -7.89
CA ASN A 299 9.72 12.56 -7.15
C ASN A 299 10.46 13.70 -7.87
N GLU A 300 10.49 14.87 -7.23
CA GLU A 300 11.15 16.09 -7.72
C GLU A 300 12.66 15.98 -7.96
N HIS A 301 13.34 14.91 -7.52
CA HIS A 301 14.78 14.72 -7.69
C HIS A 301 15.17 13.43 -8.40
N GLU A 302 14.23 12.49 -8.57
CA GLU A 302 14.54 11.13 -9.01
C GLU A 302 13.57 10.67 -10.10
N VAL A 303 14.16 10.21 -11.20
CA VAL A 303 13.49 9.59 -12.34
C VAL A 303 14.05 8.18 -12.52
N LEU A 304 13.17 7.20 -12.68
CA LEU A 304 13.56 5.86 -13.11
C LEU A 304 13.58 5.80 -14.62
N ASP A 305 14.55 5.10 -15.20
CA ASP A 305 14.61 4.87 -16.63
C ASP A 305 14.98 3.41 -16.95
N VAL A 306 14.46 2.89 -18.06
CA VAL A 306 14.90 1.59 -18.61
C VAL A 306 15.67 1.86 -19.91
N PRO A 307 17.01 1.81 -19.88
CA PRO A 307 17.83 2.09 -21.06
C PRO A 307 17.45 1.20 -22.26
N PRO A 308 17.59 1.69 -23.51
CA PRO A 308 17.16 0.97 -24.71
C PRO A 308 17.66 -0.47 -24.81
N GLU A 309 18.90 -0.73 -24.40
CA GLU A 309 19.51 -2.05 -24.42
C GLU A 309 18.95 -3.03 -23.38
N LEU A 310 18.16 -2.54 -22.41
CA LEU A 310 17.48 -3.29 -21.36
C LEU A 310 15.95 -3.31 -21.56
N VAL A 311 15.42 -2.68 -22.60
CA VAL A 311 13.98 -2.72 -22.89
C VAL A 311 13.52 -4.16 -23.21
N ASP A 312 14.35 -4.95 -23.89
CA ASP A 312 14.03 -6.34 -24.25
C ASP A 312 13.92 -7.24 -23.01
N THR A 313 12.80 -7.97 -22.89
CA THR A 313 12.55 -8.88 -21.74
C THR A 313 13.53 -10.03 -21.64
N ARG A 314 14.27 -10.34 -22.71
CA ARG A 314 15.37 -11.31 -22.72
C ARG A 314 16.63 -10.79 -22.03
N ARG A 315 16.68 -9.49 -21.74
CA ARG A 315 17.81 -8.80 -21.09
C ARG A 315 17.42 -8.24 -19.72
N TYR A 316 16.18 -7.82 -19.55
CA TYR A 316 15.64 -7.36 -18.27
C TYR A 316 14.18 -7.75 -18.11
N CYS A 317 13.90 -8.59 -17.11
CA CYS A 317 12.55 -8.99 -16.73
C CYS A 317 12.33 -9.00 -15.22
N ALA A 318 13.23 -8.37 -14.46
CA ALA A 318 13.09 -8.25 -13.01
C ALA A 318 11.87 -7.41 -12.61
N THR A 319 11.51 -6.41 -13.44
CA THR A 319 10.19 -5.78 -13.44
C THR A 319 9.70 -5.57 -14.88
N LEU A 320 8.39 -5.38 -15.07
CA LEU A 320 7.77 -5.27 -16.40
C LEU A 320 6.93 -3.99 -16.58
N GLY A 321 6.96 -3.07 -15.62
CA GLY A 321 6.18 -1.84 -15.65
C GLY A 321 6.48 -0.96 -16.86
N HIS A 322 7.70 -0.97 -17.39
CA HIS A 322 8.10 -0.24 -18.60
C HIS A 322 7.45 -0.75 -19.89
N LYS A 323 6.73 -1.88 -19.84
CA LYS A 323 5.98 -2.44 -20.98
C LYS A 323 4.52 -2.01 -21.00
N ILE A 324 4.06 -1.27 -20.00
CA ILE A 324 2.70 -0.75 -20.01
C ILE A 324 2.59 0.38 -21.03
N ASN A 325 1.54 0.39 -21.84
CA ASN A 325 1.35 1.42 -22.85
C ASN A 325 0.50 2.58 -22.32
N HIS A 326 0.57 3.69 -23.06
CA HIS A 326 -0.28 4.85 -22.87
C HIS A 326 -1.74 4.60 -23.32
N SER A 327 -2.69 5.18 -22.58
CA SER A 327 -4.07 5.45 -23.03
C SER A 327 -4.62 6.70 -22.34
N PHE A 328 -5.43 7.49 -23.05
CA PHE A 328 -6.23 8.59 -22.48
C PHE A 328 -7.47 8.10 -21.71
N GLN A 329 -7.86 6.83 -21.90
CA GLN A 329 -8.87 6.14 -21.11
C GLN A 329 -8.24 4.92 -20.41
N PRO A 330 -7.29 5.14 -19.49
CA PRO A 330 -6.52 4.05 -18.92
C PRO A 330 -7.35 3.25 -17.91
N ASN A 331 -7.10 1.95 -17.88
CA ASN A 331 -7.67 1.02 -16.91
C ASN A 331 -6.77 0.84 -15.66
N CYS A 332 -5.57 1.43 -15.65
CA CYS A 332 -4.64 1.46 -14.52
C CYS A 332 -4.16 2.89 -14.18
N VAL A 333 -3.59 3.05 -12.99
CA VAL A 333 -2.81 4.22 -12.55
C VAL A 333 -1.44 3.78 -12.05
N THR A 334 -0.50 4.71 -11.99
CA THR A 334 0.75 4.55 -11.26
C THR A 334 0.64 5.15 -9.86
N GLU A 335 1.39 4.61 -8.92
CA GLU A 335 1.56 5.14 -7.56
C GLU A 335 2.93 4.78 -7.01
N LEU A 336 3.37 5.47 -5.95
CA LEU A 336 4.62 5.14 -5.27
C LEU A 336 4.49 3.82 -4.51
N PHE A 337 5.56 3.04 -4.52
CA PHE A 337 5.62 1.73 -3.87
C PHE A 337 7.00 1.51 -3.24
N THR A 338 7.04 0.88 -2.06
CA THR A 338 8.30 0.48 -1.42
C THR A 338 8.48 -1.02 -1.59
N HIS A 339 9.32 -1.40 -2.56
CA HIS A 339 9.57 -2.79 -2.90
C HIS A 339 10.70 -3.38 -2.03
N PRO A 340 10.59 -4.62 -1.52
CA PRO A 340 11.61 -5.24 -0.66
C PRO A 340 12.93 -5.51 -1.42
N ARG A 341 12.86 -5.61 -2.74
CA ARG A 341 14.03 -5.74 -3.62
C ARG A 341 14.50 -4.40 -4.19
N PHE A 342 13.61 -3.58 -4.72
CA PHE A 342 14.00 -2.42 -5.53
C PHE A 342 14.01 -1.10 -4.74
N GLY A 343 13.64 -1.12 -3.46
CA GLY A 343 13.45 0.07 -2.65
C GLY A 343 12.26 0.90 -3.14
N ARG A 344 12.32 2.22 -2.98
CA ARG A 344 11.28 3.12 -3.48
C ARG A 344 11.23 3.10 -5.00
N THR A 345 10.06 2.77 -5.54
CA THR A 345 9.79 2.57 -6.96
C THR A 345 8.34 3.01 -7.27
N VAL A 346 7.86 2.71 -8.47
CA VAL A 346 6.48 2.96 -8.89
C VAL A 346 5.80 1.62 -9.13
N ALA A 347 4.54 1.49 -8.71
CA ALA A 347 3.70 0.35 -9.01
C ALA A 347 2.55 0.74 -9.95
N VAL A 348 2.08 -0.22 -10.72
CA VAL A 348 0.86 -0.11 -11.53
C VAL A 348 -0.30 -0.72 -10.74
N ARG A 349 -1.35 0.07 -10.51
CA ARG A 349 -2.58 -0.33 -9.81
C ARG A 349 -3.78 -0.28 -10.75
N THR A 350 -4.64 -1.30 -10.71
CA THR A 350 -5.89 -1.30 -11.48
C THR A 350 -6.87 -0.24 -10.96
N LYS A 351 -7.52 0.51 -11.86
CA LYS A 351 -8.59 1.46 -11.52
C LYS A 351 -9.97 0.83 -11.51
N GLN A 352 -10.12 -0.23 -12.28
CA GLN A 352 -11.36 -0.91 -12.56
C GLN A 352 -11.13 -2.43 -12.59
N SER A 353 -12.20 -3.20 -12.78
CA SER A 353 -12.05 -4.63 -13.01
C SER A 353 -11.37 -4.88 -14.35
N ILE A 354 -10.41 -5.80 -14.38
CA ILE A 354 -9.64 -6.19 -15.55
C ILE A 354 -9.92 -7.65 -15.86
N LYS A 355 -10.11 -7.99 -17.13
CA LYS A 355 -10.23 -9.39 -17.56
C LYS A 355 -8.88 -10.03 -17.84
N LYS A 356 -8.79 -11.34 -17.65
CA LYS A 356 -7.65 -12.12 -18.12
C LYS A 356 -7.44 -11.89 -19.63
N GLY A 357 -6.21 -11.54 -20.00
CA GLY A 357 -5.81 -11.23 -21.39
C GLY A 357 -6.19 -9.82 -21.86
N GLU A 358 -6.73 -8.97 -20.99
CA GLU A 358 -6.91 -7.55 -21.24
C GLU A 358 -5.55 -6.83 -21.19
N GLU A 359 -5.38 -5.85 -22.07
CA GLU A 359 -4.18 -5.00 -22.09
C GLU A 359 -4.29 -3.94 -21.00
N LEU A 360 -3.21 -3.78 -20.24
CA LEU A 360 -3.10 -2.80 -19.18
C LEU A 360 -2.53 -1.51 -19.78
N THR A 361 -3.15 -0.39 -19.43
CA THR A 361 -2.73 0.93 -19.90
C THR A 361 -2.80 1.96 -18.78
N ILE A 362 -1.90 2.93 -18.83
CA ILE A 362 -1.87 4.09 -17.94
C ILE A 362 -1.93 5.38 -18.76
N ASN A 363 -2.27 6.49 -18.13
CA ASN A 363 -2.03 7.79 -18.75
C ASN A 363 -0.58 8.21 -18.42
N TYR A 364 0.22 8.53 -19.42
CA TYR A 364 1.62 8.91 -19.21
C TYR A 364 1.76 10.32 -18.64
N GLY A 365 0.71 11.15 -18.74
CA GLY A 365 0.70 12.48 -18.13
C GLY A 365 1.64 13.48 -18.78
N TYR A 366 2.14 13.18 -19.99
CA TYR A 366 2.89 14.13 -20.80
C TYR A 366 2.01 15.39 -21.02
N GLY A 367 2.54 16.57 -20.67
CA GLY A 367 1.83 17.84 -20.77
C GLY A 367 1.33 18.47 -19.45
N LEU A 368 1.64 17.91 -18.28
CA LEU A 368 1.39 18.58 -16.98
C LEU A 368 2.53 19.52 -16.52
N ARG A 369 3.59 19.69 -17.32
CA ARG A 369 4.58 20.77 -17.13
C ARG A 369 3.99 22.08 -17.66
N ILE A 370 3.14 22.68 -16.84
CA ILE A 370 2.51 23.99 -17.01
C ILE A 370 3.64 25.02 -17.08
N ASN A 371 3.98 25.52 -18.28
CA ASN A 371 4.47 26.89 -18.56
C ASN A 371 5.01 27.13 -20.00
N SER A 372 4.97 26.18 -20.93
CA SER A 372 5.26 26.45 -22.35
C SER A 372 3.99 26.46 -23.20
N GLU A 373 3.83 27.45 -24.07
CA GLU A 373 2.74 27.53 -25.06
C GLU A 373 2.79 26.39 -26.10
N GLU A 374 3.90 25.63 -26.13
CA GLU A 374 4.08 24.43 -26.92
C GLU A 374 4.10 23.19 -26.02
N MET A 375 3.23 22.23 -26.34
CA MET A 375 3.19 20.91 -25.70
C MET A 375 4.38 20.09 -26.19
N ASP A 376 5.46 20.10 -25.42
CA ASP A 376 6.68 19.33 -25.66
C ASP A 376 6.46 17.87 -25.29
N VAL A 377 5.98 17.09 -26.28
CA VAL A 377 5.60 15.68 -26.13
C VAL A 377 5.90 14.93 -27.43
N PRO A 378 6.09 13.60 -27.38
CA PRO A 378 6.31 12.80 -28.58
C PRO A 378 5.17 12.91 -29.61
N ASP A 379 5.52 12.88 -30.89
CA ASP A 379 4.55 13.03 -31.99
C ASP A 379 3.42 12.00 -31.94
N TRP A 380 3.71 10.76 -31.53
CA TRP A 380 2.70 9.72 -31.40
C TRP A 380 1.65 10.08 -30.34
N TYR A 381 2.06 10.71 -29.23
CA TYR A 381 1.19 11.13 -28.14
C TYR A 381 0.32 12.31 -28.57
N ARG A 382 0.93 13.30 -29.24
CA ARG A 382 0.21 14.46 -29.81
C ARG A 382 -0.90 14.00 -30.77
N ARG A 383 -0.59 13.09 -31.69
CA ARG A 383 -1.58 12.53 -32.63
C ARG A 383 -2.71 11.77 -31.91
N GLN A 384 -2.40 10.97 -30.90
CA GLN A 384 -3.44 10.28 -30.12
C GLN A 384 -4.31 11.26 -29.32
N LEU A 385 -3.73 12.34 -28.78
CA LEU A 385 -4.48 13.37 -28.07
C LEU A 385 -5.48 14.08 -28.99
N GLU A 386 -5.05 14.46 -30.19
CA GLU A 386 -5.92 15.08 -31.20
C GLU A 386 -7.10 14.18 -31.57
N LEU A 387 -6.86 12.88 -31.74
CA LEU A 387 -7.93 11.92 -32.02
C LEU A 387 -8.90 11.78 -30.84
N PHE A 388 -8.38 11.73 -29.61
CA PHE A 388 -9.19 11.61 -28.40
C PHE A 388 -10.06 12.84 -28.12
N VAL A 389 -9.53 14.04 -28.34
CA VAL A 389 -10.29 15.28 -28.14
C VAL A 389 -11.42 15.44 -29.16
N ASN A 390 -11.25 14.86 -30.36
CA ASN A 390 -12.21 14.94 -31.45
C ASN A 390 -13.21 13.77 -31.52
N SER A 391 -13.11 12.78 -30.62
CA SER A 391 -14.02 11.62 -30.51
C SER A 391 -15.11 11.86 -29.47
#